data_AF-A0A6N1DMF8-F1
#
_entry.id   AF-A0A6N1DMF8-F1
#
_cell.length_a   1.000
_cell.length_b   1.000
_cell.length_c   1.000
_cell.angle_alpha   90.00
_cell.angle_beta   90.00
_cell.angle_gamma   90.00
#
_symmetry.space_group_name_H-M   'P 1'
#
loop_
_entity.id
_entity.type
_entity.pdbx_description
1 polymer ?
#
loop_
_entity_poly.entity_id
_entity_poly.type
_entity_poly.pdbx_seq_one_letter_code
_entity_poly.pdbx_strand_id
1 'polypeptide(L)'
;MDPTSVTALATVLSLIGQFVSERRASDQTKFNDFMAWLAETHHDEVRSLLESNVRSTVSIKALLNEQHDAVLQKLASLDQILAALASGVPGFDQLSHALRPDAGLSVQALSILEQFEESGASKVELIECDDGLELLCIGGQVRGIELRDERFAEDDLRTLVELGLLRLDYNSRGDHLFIYTRAASELVRTRKPRRLG
;
A
#
# COMPACT_ATOMS: atom_id res chain seq x y z
N MET A 1 18.36 16.52 -0.20
CA MET A 1 16.88 16.52 -0.18
C MET A 1 16.47 16.87 1.22
N ASP A 2 15.62 17.87 1.40
CA ASP A 2 15.07 18.18 2.71
C ASP A 2 14.19 17.02 3.20
N PRO A 3 14.17 16.68 4.50
CA PRO A 3 13.43 15.53 5.03
C PRO A 3 11.94 15.55 4.65
N THR A 4 11.35 16.74 4.63
CA THR A 4 9.96 17.00 4.23
C THR A 4 9.69 16.64 2.76
N SER A 5 10.68 16.74 1.87
CA SER A 5 10.53 16.32 0.46
C SER A 5 10.48 14.79 0.31
N VAL A 6 11.12 14.04 1.22
CA VAL A 6 11.21 12.58 1.16
C VAL A 6 9.92 11.93 1.67
N THR A 7 9.27 12.54 2.67
CA THR A 7 8.04 12.02 3.30
C THR A 7 6.82 12.90 3.08
N ALA A 8 6.83 13.77 2.07
CA ALA A 8 5.80 14.81 1.85
C ALA A 8 4.37 14.26 1.92
N LEU A 9 4.11 13.11 1.30
CA LEU A 9 2.79 12.48 1.33
C LEU A 9 2.37 12.06 2.74
N ALA A 10 3.24 11.34 3.46
CA ALA A 10 2.95 10.87 4.82
C ALA A 10 2.75 12.05 5.78
N THR A 11 3.56 13.10 5.66
CA THR A 11 3.40 14.34 6.43
C THR A 11 2.05 15.00 6.14
N VAL A 12 1.66 15.15 4.87
CA VAL A 12 0.36 15.75 4.52
C VAL A 12 -0.81 14.92 5.06
N LEU A 13 -0.77 13.59 4.92
CA LEU A 13 -1.82 12.71 5.42
C LEU A 13 -1.94 12.76 6.95
N SER A 14 -0.80 12.77 7.65
CA SER A 14 -0.75 12.92 9.11
C SER A 14 -1.38 14.24 9.56
N LEU A 15 -1.05 15.34 8.89
CA LEU A 15 -1.60 16.67 9.19
C LEU A 15 -3.10 16.78 8.90
N ILE A 16 -3.58 16.14 7.83
CA ILE A 16 -5.03 16.04 7.56
C ILE A 16 -5.71 15.26 8.70
N GLY A 17 -5.14 14.14 9.12
CA GLY A 17 -5.69 13.35 10.23
C GLY A 17 -5.73 14.12 11.54
N GLN A 18 -4.66 14.85 11.85
CA GLN A 18 -4.57 15.68 13.04
C GLN A 18 -5.63 16.80 12.99
N PHE A 19 -5.70 17.56 11.89
CA PHE A 19 -6.69 18.62 11.71
C PHE A 19 -8.14 18.11 11.86
N VAL A 20 -8.45 16.98 11.23
CA VAL A 20 -9.79 16.36 11.31
C VAL A 20 -10.07 15.90 12.73
N SER A 21 -9.11 15.31 13.44
CA SER A 21 -9.28 14.87 14.83
C SER A 21 -9.54 16.04 15.79
N GLU A 22 -8.86 17.17 15.60
CA GLU A 22 -9.00 18.37 16.44
C GLU A 22 -10.32 19.10 16.23
N ARG A 23 -10.93 19.01 15.04
CA ARG A 23 -12.18 19.73 14.73
C ARG A 23 -13.43 18.85 14.81
N ARG A 24 -14.40 19.29 15.60
CA ARG A 24 -15.77 18.72 15.62
C ARG A 24 -16.50 19.04 14.32
N ALA A 25 -17.43 18.18 13.93
CA ALA A 25 -18.08 18.06 12.61
C ALA A 25 -18.88 19.28 12.07
N SER A 26 -18.70 20.49 12.56
CA SER A 26 -19.43 21.67 12.08
C SER A 26 -18.49 22.79 11.66
N ASP A 27 -18.15 22.85 10.36
CA ASP A 27 -17.90 24.13 9.67
C ASP A 27 -17.86 23.92 8.16
N GLN A 28 -18.33 24.92 7.41
CA GLN A 28 -18.49 24.90 5.95
C GLN A 28 -17.24 25.39 5.18
N THR A 29 -16.18 25.84 5.86
CA THR A 29 -14.94 26.37 5.27
C THR A 29 -13.68 25.54 5.56
N LYS A 30 -13.84 24.21 5.65
CA LYS A 30 -12.82 23.27 6.11
C LYS A 30 -11.43 23.38 5.46
N PHE A 31 -11.33 23.74 4.18
CA PHE A 31 -10.02 23.86 3.52
C PHE A 31 -9.27 25.15 3.88
N ASN A 32 -9.94 26.31 3.88
CA ASN A 32 -9.28 27.56 4.27
C ASN A 32 -8.86 27.48 5.74
N ASP A 33 -9.72 26.85 6.54
CA ASP A 33 -9.46 26.54 7.93
C ASP A 33 -8.26 25.62 8.12
N PHE A 34 -8.11 24.60 7.27
CA PHE A 34 -6.93 23.73 7.26
C PHE A 34 -5.66 24.51 6.91
N MET A 35 -5.69 25.38 5.90
CA MET A 35 -4.54 26.20 5.52
C MET A 35 -4.15 27.21 6.61
N ALA A 36 -5.13 27.78 7.31
CA ALA A 36 -4.89 28.64 8.47
C ALA A 36 -4.29 27.84 9.63
N TRP A 37 -4.86 26.67 9.93
CA TRP A 37 -4.36 25.76 10.97
C TRP A 37 -2.92 25.32 10.71
N LEU A 38 -2.53 25.03 9.46
CA LEU A 38 -1.14 24.73 9.10
C LEU A 38 -0.18 25.87 9.45
N ALA A 39 -0.59 27.13 9.27
CA ALA A 39 0.23 28.28 9.63
C ALA A 39 0.33 28.46 11.15
N GLU A 40 -0.80 28.28 11.85
CA GLU A 40 -0.88 28.37 13.32
C GLU A 40 -0.03 27.29 14.02
N THR A 41 0.12 26.13 13.38
CA THR A 41 0.91 24.99 13.88
C THR A 41 2.32 24.92 13.29
N HIS A 42 2.80 25.98 12.63
CA HIS A 42 4.15 26.12 12.09
C HIS A 42 4.52 25.09 10.98
N HIS A 43 3.56 24.70 10.15
CA HIS A 43 3.73 23.83 8.99
C HIS A 43 3.79 24.63 7.66
N ASP A 44 4.54 25.73 7.64
CA ASP A 44 4.61 26.67 6.51
C ASP A 44 5.16 26.05 5.20
N GLU A 45 6.07 25.07 5.31
CA GLU A 45 6.59 24.34 4.14
C GLU A 45 5.50 23.52 3.45
N VAL A 46 4.69 22.80 4.24
CA VAL A 46 3.57 22.00 3.73
C VAL A 46 2.52 22.93 3.13
N ARG A 47 2.22 24.03 3.81
CA ARG A 47 1.31 25.05 3.30
C ARG A 47 1.77 25.56 1.92
N SER A 48 3.04 25.94 1.78
CA SER A 48 3.63 26.42 0.53
C SER A 48 3.58 25.36 -0.58
N LEU A 49 3.84 24.09 -0.23
CA LEU A 49 3.72 22.95 -1.15
C LEU A 49 2.27 22.78 -1.67
N LEU A 50 1.27 22.95 -0.80
CA LEU A 50 -0.13 22.82 -1.17
C LEU A 50 -0.63 24.01 -2.00
N GLU A 51 -0.21 25.23 -1.68
CA GLU A 51 -0.55 26.44 -2.44
C GLU A 51 0.03 26.42 -3.86
N SER A 52 1.24 25.88 -4.03
CA SER A 52 1.89 25.76 -5.34
C SER A 52 1.35 24.61 -6.20
N ASN A 53 0.49 23.73 -5.66
CA ASN A 53 -0.06 22.57 -6.36
C ASN A 53 -1.59 22.58 -6.40
N VAL A 54 -2.14 23.11 -7.49
CA VAL A 54 -3.60 23.20 -7.71
C VAL A 54 -4.29 21.83 -7.61
N ARG A 55 -3.65 20.75 -8.09
CA ARG A 55 -4.24 19.40 -8.02
C ARG A 55 -4.35 18.93 -6.58
N SER A 56 -3.30 19.11 -5.77
CA SER A 56 -3.33 18.79 -4.33
C SER A 56 -4.41 19.60 -3.61
N THR A 57 -4.52 20.89 -3.91
CA THR A 57 -5.58 21.76 -3.35
C THR A 57 -6.98 21.21 -3.64
N VAL A 58 -7.26 20.83 -4.90
CA VAL A 58 -8.57 20.28 -5.29
C VAL A 58 -8.85 18.95 -4.57
N SER A 59 -7.87 18.05 -4.52
CA SER A 59 -8.03 16.74 -3.86
C SER A 59 -8.25 16.87 -2.36
N ILE A 60 -7.52 17.75 -1.67
CA ILE A 60 -7.68 17.97 -0.22
C ILE A 60 -9.03 18.64 0.07
N LYS A 61 -9.47 19.60 -0.76
CA LYS A 61 -10.84 20.17 -0.64
C LYS A 61 -11.91 19.08 -0.73
N ALA A 62 -11.80 18.20 -1.71
CA ALA A 62 -12.74 17.09 -1.87
C ALA A 62 -12.76 16.18 -0.64
N LEU A 63 -11.59 15.79 -0.15
CA LEU A 63 -11.45 14.93 1.03
C LEU A 63 -12.03 15.59 2.29
N LEU A 64 -11.66 16.85 2.57
CA LEU A 64 -12.14 17.55 3.77
C LEU A 64 -13.65 17.78 3.74
N ASN A 65 -14.26 17.89 2.56
CA ASN A 65 -15.71 18.02 2.41
C ASN A 65 -16.48 16.72 2.71
N GLU A 66 -15.81 15.58 2.85
CA GLU A 66 -16.46 14.35 3.30
C GLU A 66 -16.89 14.43 4.78
N GLN A 67 -17.68 13.43 5.18
CA GLN A 67 -18.05 13.25 6.58
C GLN A 67 -16.79 12.95 7.41
N HIS A 68 -16.74 13.49 8.63
CA HIS A 68 -15.60 13.35 9.54
C HIS A 68 -15.16 11.89 9.73
N ASP A 69 -16.10 11.01 10.06
CA ASP A 69 -15.83 9.58 10.24
C ASP A 69 -15.33 8.90 8.95
N ALA A 70 -15.83 9.31 7.78
CA ALA A 70 -15.40 8.75 6.50
C ALA A 70 -13.93 9.09 6.20
N VAL A 71 -13.48 10.31 6.53
CA VAL A 71 -12.07 10.70 6.38
C VAL A 71 -11.20 9.90 7.33
N LEU A 72 -11.60 9.75 8.60
CA LEU A 72 -10.86 8.96 9.58
C LEU A 72 -10.76 7.48 9.20
N GLN A 73 -11.83 6.88 8.67
CA GLN A 73 -11.81 5.50 8.15
C GLN A 73 -10.83 5.33 6.99
N LYS A 74 -10.81 6.28 6.04
CA LYS A 74 -9.84 6.28 4.93
C LYS A 74 -8.41 6.37 5.43
N LEU A 75 -8.14 7.23 6.41
CA LEU A 75 -6.81 7.36 7.02
C LEU A 75 -6.40 6.10 7.79
N ALA A 76 -7.31 5.47 8.53
CA ALA A 76 -7.06 4.21 9.20
C ALA A 76 -6.73 3.07 8.22
N SER A 77 -7.43 3.02 7.08
CA SER A 77 -7.14 2.08 5.99
C SER A 77 -5.75 2.33 5.38
N LEU A 78 -5.37 3.60 5.15
CA LEU A 78 -4.03 3.93 4.68
C LEU A 78 -2.94 3.52 5.67
N ASP A 79 -3.16 3.72 6.97
CA ASP A 79 -2.22 3.31 8.01
C ASP A 79 -2.04 1.79 8.04
N GLN A 80 -3.12 1.02 7.86
CA GLN A 80 -3.07 -0.44 7.74
C GLN A 80 -2.26 -0.88 6.51
N ILE A 81 -2.48 -0.25 5.35
CA ILE A 81 -1.75 -0.53 4.11
C ILE A 81 -0.27 -0.20 4.27
N LEU A 82 0.05 0.95 4.86
CA LEU A 82 1.43 1.38 5.09
C LEU A 82 2.15 0.41 6.03
N ALA A 83 1.49 -0.05 7.10
CA ALA A 83 2.04 -1.05 8.00
C ALA A 83 2.31 -2.39 7.29
N ALA A 84 1.40 -2.84 6.42
CA ALA A 84 1.57 -4.08 5.65
C ALA A 84 2.74 -4.00 4.67
N LEU A 85 2.88 -2.87 3.98
CA LEU A 85 4.02 -2.65 3.11
C LEU A 85 5.32 -2.53 3.91
N ALA A 86 5.31 -1.79 5.02
CA ALA A 86 6.47 -1.60 5.89
C ALA A 86 6.93 -2.90 6.55
N SER A 87 6.02 -3.82 6.88
CA SER A 87 6.37 -5.15 7.39
C SER A 87 7.18 -5.95 6.37
N GLY A 88 7.01 -5.63 5.09
CA GLY A 88 7.75 -6.19 3.97
C GLY A 88 9.12 -5.52 3.72
N VAL A 89 9.52 -4.45 4.43
CA VAL A 89 10.80 -3.76 4.19
C VAL A 89 11.78 -4.05 5.33
N PRO A 90 12.98 -4.60 5.05
CA PRO A 90 13.97 -4.88 6.09
C PRO A 90 14.33 -3.63 6.90
N GLY A 91 14.32 -3.75 8.23
CA GLY A 91 14.60 -2.64 9.14
C GLY A 91 13.36 -1.84 9.55
N PHE A 92 12.23 -2.02 8.87
CA PHE A 92 10.92 -1.49 9.28
C PHE A 92 9.97 -2.59 9.76
N ASP A 93 10.33 -3.86 9.57
CA ASP A 93 9.54 -5.03 9.94
C ASP A 93 9.20 -5.09 11.44
N GLN A 94 10.22 -4.93 12.29
CA GLN A 94 10.02 -4.95 13.75
C GLN A 94 9.19 -3.75 14.23
N LEU A 95 9.41 -2.57 13.63
CA LEU A 95 8.68 -1.37 13.98
C LEU A 95 7.21 -1.48 13.57
N SER A 96 6.94 -1.98 12.36
CA SER A 96 5.58 -2.23 11.88
C SER A 96 4.86 -3.20 12.82
N HIS A 97 5.48 -4.32 13.17
CA HIS A 97 4.87 -5.30 14.05
C HIS A 97 4.62 -4.77 15.48
N ALA A 98 5.51 -3.92 15.99
CA ALA A 98 5.34 -3.29 17.31
C ALA A 98 4.18 -2.29 17.35
N LEU A 99 3.95 -1.54 16.26
CA LEU A 99 2.90 -0.51 16.18
C LEU A 99 1.56 -1.07 15.71
N ARG A 100 1.60 -2.05 14.80
CA ARG A 100 0.44 -2.67 14.15
C ARG A 100 0.67 -4.20 14.02
N PRO A 101 0.47 -4.96 15.10
CA PRO A 101 0.71 -6.41 15.10
C PRO A 101 -0.07 -7.18 14.03
N ASP A 102 -1.28 -6.70 13.73
CA ASP A 102 -2.23 -7.35 12.82
C ASP A 102 -2.10 -6.88 11.35
N ALA A 103 -1.16 -5.98 11.05
CA ALA A 103 -1.05 -5.33 9.75
C ALA A 103 0.15 -5.78 8.94
N GLY A 104 0.48 -7.08 8.95
CA GLY A 104 1.65 -7.61 8.26
C GLY A 104 1.31 -8.41 7.01
N LEU A 105 2.15 -8.31 5.99
CA LEU A 105 2.23 -9.35 4.96
C LEU A 105 2.72 -10.66 5.58
N SER A 106 2.04 -11.77 5.28
CA SER A 106 2.47 -13.09 5.73
C SER A 106 3.81 -13.47 5.08
N VAL A 107 4.53 -14.42 5.71
CA VAL A 107 5.76 -14.98 5.13
C VAL A 107 5.48 -15.64 3.77
N GLN A 108 4.31 -16.25 3.59
CA GLN A 108 3.90 -16.86 2.34
C GLN A 108 3.59 -15.81 1.27
N ALA A 109 2.85 -14.75 1.60
CA ALA A 109 2.58 -13.64 0.69
C ALA A 109 3.88 -12.99 0.17
N LEU A 110 4.87 -12.78 1.06
CA LEU A 110 6.19 -12.28 0.66
C LEU A 110 6.92 -13.29 -0.23
N SER A 111 6.89 -14.57 0.12
CA SER A 111 7.51 -15.63 -0.67
C SER A 111 6.89 -15.75 -2.07
N ILE A 112 5.56 -15.60 -2.19
CA ILE A 112 4.87 -15.57 -3.49
C ILE A 112 5.44 -14.44 -4.35
N LEU A 113 5.55 -13.21 -3.82
CA LEU A 113 6.08 -12.08 -4.58
C LEU A 113 7.56 -12.28 -4.99
N GLU A 114 8.38 -12.83 -4.11
CA GLU A 114 9.79 -13.12 -4.37
C GLU A 114 9.95 -14.17 -5.47
N GLN A 115 9.21 -15.29 -5.40
CA GLN A 115 9.19 -16.33 -6.42
C GLN A 115 8.64 -15.82 -7.76
N PHE A 116 7.62 -14.94 -7.72
CA PHE A 116 7.06 -14.32 -8.93
C PHE A 116 8.11 -13.44 -9.64
N GLU A 117 8.81 -12.56 -8.92
CA GLU A 117 9.92 -11.75 -9.49
C GLU A 117 10.99 -12.66 -10.11
N GLU A 118 11.36 -13.75 -9.42
CA GLU A 118 12.38 -14.68 -9.88
C GLU A 118 11.96 -15.51 -11.09
N SER A 119 10.67 -15.84 -11.19
CA SER A 119 10.13 -16.56 -12.34
C SER A 119 10.24 -15.76 -13.66
N GLY A 120 10.26 -14.43 -13.58
CA GLY A 120 10.15 -13.54 -14.75
C GLY A 120 8.80 -13.62 -15.47
N ALA A 121 7.80 -14.29 -14.89
CA ALA A 121 6.46 -14.37 -15.45
C ALA A 121 5.73 -13.03 -15.32
N SER A 122 4.80 -12.75 -16.23
CA SER A 122 3.93 -11.56 -16.12
C SER A 122 2.64 -11.82 -15.33
N LYS A 123 2.22 -13.08 -15.27
CA LYS A 123 0.96 -13.52 -14.66
C LYS A 123 1.09 -14.97 -14.16
N VAL A 124 0.33 -15.31 -13.13
CA VAL A 124 0.17 -16.68 -12.62
C VAL A 124 -1.30 -17.05 -12.58
N GLU A 125 -1.60 -18.32 -12.74
CA GLU A 125 -2.95 -18.90 -12.64
C GLU A 125 -3.02 -19.77 -11.39
N LEU A 126 -4.07 -19.58 -10.59
CA LEU A 126 -4.34 -20.48 -9.47
C LEU A 126 -5.07 -21.71 -9.99
N ILE A 127 -4.45 -22.87 -9.84
CA ILE A 127 -5.00 -24.15 -10.31
C ILE A 127 -5.12 -25.12 -9.14
N GLU A 128 -6.18 -25.92 -9.17
CA GLU A 128 -6.35 -27.06 -8.28
C GLU A 128 -5.85 -28.30 -9.04
N CYS A 129 -4.87 -28.99 -8.44
CA CYS A 129 -4.26 -30.21 -8.94
C CYS A 129 -4.58 -31.38 -7.99
N ASP A 130 -4.34 -32.62 -8.44
CA ASP A 130 -4.56 -33.81 -7.61
C ASP A 130 -3.75 -33.78 -6.30
N ASP A 131 -2.60 -33.09 -6.30
CA ASP A 131 -1.66 -32.97 -5.18
C ASP A 131 -1.87 -31.69 -4.33
N GLY A 132 -2.85 -30.85 -4.66
CA GLY A 132 -3.14 -29.60 -3.93
C GLY A 132 -3.31 -28.38 -4.83
N LEU A 133 -3.26 -27.20 -4.22
CA LEU A 133 -3.37 -25.90 -4.87
C LEU A 133 -2.00 -25.42 -5.37
N GLU A 134 -1.89 -25.04 -6.64
CA GLU A 134 -0.65 -24.51 -7.23
C GLU A 134 -0.86 -23.16 -7.92
N LEU A 135 0.19 -22.34 -7.94
CA LEU A 135 0.26 -21.13 -8.75
C LEU A 135 1.12 -21.39 -9.99
N LEU A 136 0.50 -21.56 -11.15
CA LEU A 136 1.19 -21.84 -12.41
C LEU A 136 1.63 -20.54 -13.09
N CYS A 137 2.91 -20.42 -13.41
CA CYS A 137 3.44 -19.28 -14.15
C CYS A 137 3.06 -19.34 -15.63
N ILE A 138 2.48 -18.26 -16.14
CA ILE A 138 2.22 -18.11 -17.59
C ILE A 138 3.33 -17.27 -18.20
N GLY A 139 4.25 -17.96 -18.87
CA GLY A 139 5.50 -17.38 -19.36
C GLY A 139 6.56 -17.31 -18.25
N GLY A 140 7.80 -16.96 -18.61
CA GLY A 140 8.93 -16.91 -17.66
C GLY A 140 9.84 -18.14 -17.70
N GLN A 141 10.76 -18.21 -16.75
CA GLN A 141 11.82 -19.22 -16.64
C GLN A 141 11.45 -20.39 -15.71
N VAL A 142 10.56 -20.16 -14.75
CA VAL A 142 10.13 -21.14 -13.74
C VAL A 142 8.66 -21.49 -13.96
N ARG A 143 8.30 -22.76 -13.72
CA ARG A 143 6.98 -23.30 -14.07
C ARG A 143 5.87 -22.92 -13.10
N GLY A 144 6.17 -22.72 -11.82
CA GLY A 144 5.15 -22.38 -10.81
C GLY A 144 5.76 -21.76 -9.55
N ILE A 145 4.87 -21.28 -8.68
CA ILE A 145 5.17 -20.72 -7.37
C ILE A 145 4.67 -21.71 -6.31
N GLU A 146 5.54 -22.05 -5.36
CA GLU A 146 5.23 -22.95 -4.25
C GLU A 146 4.42 -22.24 -3.17
N LEU A 147 3.33 -22.88 -2.75
CA LEU A 147 2.49 -22.48 -1.61
C LEU A 147 2.80 -23.38 -0.41
N ARG A 148 3.22 -22.80 0.71
CA ARG A 148 3.61 -23.57 1.90
C ARG A 148 2.43 -24.02 2.76
N ASP A 149 1.38 -23.20 2.80
CA ASP A 149 0.12 -23.48 3.47
C ASP A 149 -1.04 -23.04 2.56
N GLU A 150 -1.55 -23.99 1.79
CA GLU A 150 -2.59 -23.76 0.78
C GLU A 150 -3.90 -23.23 1.37
N ARG A 151 -4.17 -23.51 2.65
CA ARG A 151 -5.38 -23.06 3.36
C ARG A 151 -5.48 -21.53 3.42
N PHE A 152 -4.35 -20.85 3.38
CA PHE A 152 -4.26 -19.38 3.43
C PHE A 152 -3.94 -18.75 2.08
N ALA A 153 -3.83 -19.54 1.00
CA ALA A 153 -3.47 -19.02 -0.32
C ALA A 153 -4.45 -17.95 -0.83
N GLU A 154 -5.75 -18.16 -0.65
CA GLU A 154 -6.76 -17.18 -1.05
C GLU A 154 -6.63 -15.86 -0.27
N ASP A 155 -6.36 -15.95 1.04
CA ASP A 155 -6.19 -14.78 1.91
C ASP A 155 -4.92 -14.00 1.56
N ASP A 156 -3.81 -14.70 1.34
CA ASP A 156 -2.55 -14.10 0.88
C ASP A 156 -2.73 -13.40 -0.48
N LEU A 157 -3.32 -14.09 -1.46
CA LEU A 157 -3.53 -13.56 -2.81
C LEU A 157 -4.49 -12.36 -2.79
N ARG A 158 -5.56 -12.43 -2.01
CA ARG A 158 -6.48 -11.29 -1.81
C ARG A 158 -5.75 -10.10 -1.20
N THR A 159 -4.98 -10.31 -0.14
CA THR A 159 -4.19 -9.26 0.52
C THR A 159 -3.23 -8.60 -0.47
N LEU A 160 -2.52 -9.40 -1.27
CA LEU A 160 -1.62 -8.90 -2.30
C LEU A 160 -2.34 -8.10 -3.40
N VAL A 161 -3.56 -8.49 -3.78
CA VAL A 161 -4.39 -7.73 -4.73
C VAL A 161 -4.88 -6.41 -4.12
N GLU A 162 -5.36 -6.43 -2.88
CA GLU A 162 -5.87 -5.24 -2.18
C GLU A 162 -4.77 -4.19 -1.96
N LEU A 163 -3.54 -4.64 -1.68
CA LEU A 163 -2.36 -3.78 -1.58
C LEU A 163 -1.84 -3.30 -2.94
N GLY A 164 -2.42 -3.76 -4.05
CA GLY A 164 -1.99 -3.45 -5.41
C GLY A 164 -0.64 -4.04 -5.78
N LEU A 165 -0.17 -5.05 -5.02
CA LEU A 165 1.04 -5.82 -5.30
C LEU A 165 0.77 -6.84 -6.41
N LEU A 166 -0.45 -7.37 -6.47
CA LEU A 166 -0.98 -8.14 -7.60
C LEU A 166 -2.20 -7.42 -8.20
N ARG A 167 -2.58 -7.80 -9.42
CA ARG A 167 -3.87 -7.43 -10.02
C ARG A 167 -4.64 -8.69 -10.37
N LEU A 168 -5.92 -8.73 -10.04
CA LEU A 168 -6.82 -9.81 -10.42
C LEU A 168 -7.34 -9.60 -11.85
N ASP A 169 -7.30 -10.66 -12.63
CA ASP A 169 -7.88 -10.80 -13.96
C ASP A 169 -8.46 -12.22 -14.10
N TYR A 170 -9.08 -12.53 -15.22
CA TYR A 170 -9.70 -13.83 -15.46
C TYR A 170 -9.31 -14.36 -16.84
N ASN A 171 -9.06 -15.67 -16.93
CA ASN A 171 -8.84 -16.32 -18.23
C ASN A 171 -10.18 -16.53 -18.97
N SER A 172 -10.13 -17.09 -20.19
CA SER A 172 -11.34 -17.38 -20.98
C SER A 172 -12.27 -18.44 -20.38
N ARG A 173 -11.82 -19.20 -19.38
CA ARG A 173 -12.60 -20.19 -18.63
C ARG A 173 -13.23 -19.60 -17.35
N GLY A 174 -12.84 -18.39 -16.96
CA GLY A 174 -13.26 -17.75 -15.72
C GLY A 174 -12.34 -18.03 -14.51
N ASP A 175 -11.19 -18.67 -14.72
CA ASP A 175 -10.24 -18.94 -13.64
C ASP A 175 -9.44 -17.68 -13.28
N HIS A 176 -9.05 -17.56 -12.00
CA HIS A 176 -8.30 -16.42 -11.48
C HIS A 176 -6.89 -16.35 -12.07
N LEU A 177 -6.58 -15.19 -12.67
CA LEU A 177 -5.24 -14.81 -13.09
C LEU A 177 -4.73 -13.67 -12.21
N PHE A 178 -3.54 -13.84 -11.65
CA PHE A 178 -2.88 -12.80 -10.86
C PHE A 178 -1.72 -12.21 -11.66
N ILE A 179 -1.80 -10.91 -11.92
CA ILE A 179 -0.83 -10.17 -12.73
C ILE A 179 0.16 -9.46 -11.81
N TYR A 180 1.46 -9.64 -12.08
CA TYR A 180 2.52 -9.00 -11.33
C TYR A 180 2.55 -7.48 -11.58
N THR A 181 2.83 -6.70 -10.54
CA THR A 181 2.82 -5.24 -10.63
C THR A 181 4.21 -4.66 -10.43
N ARG A 182 4.39 -3.41 -10.87
CA ARG A 182 5.62 -2.66 -10.57
C ARG A 182 5.80 -2.40 -9.07
N ALA A 183 4.70 -2.24 -8.33
CA ALA A 183 4.77 -2.05 -6.88
C ALA A 183 5.33 -3.29 -6.18
N ALA A 184 4.90 -4.48 -6.60
CA ALA A 184 5.50 -5.73 -6.10
C ALA A 184 6.99 -5.84 -6.45
N SER A 185 7.39 -5.53 -7.69
CA SER A 185 8.80 -5.58 -8.08
C SER A 185 9.65 -4.63 -7.24
N GLU A 186 9.19 -3.40 -7.02
CA GLU A 186 9.89 -2.43 -6.17
C GLU A 186 9.96 -2.91 -4.70
N LEU A 187 8.88 -3.46 -4.14
CA LEU A 187 8.90 -4.04 -2.79
C LEU A 187 9.94 -5.17 -2.68
N VAL A 188 9.93 -6.13 -3.61
CA VAL A 188 10.92 -7.23 -3.64
C VAL A 188 12.35 -6.70 -3.79
N ARG A 189 12.57 -5.65 -4.60
CA ARG A 189 13.89 -5.03 -4.75
C ARG A 189 14.37 -4.33 -3.48
N THR A 190 13.48 -3.65 -2.75
CA THR A 190 13.86 -3.02 -1.46
C THR A 190 14.26 -4.05 -0.41
N ARG A 191 13.80 -5.30 -0.54
CA ARG A 191 14.19 -6.42 0.32
C ARG A 191 15.54 -7.03 -0.04
N LYS A 192 15.92 -7.00 -1.33
CA LYS A 192 17.19 -7.56 -1.79
C LYS A 192 18.31 -6.53 -1.54
N PRO A 193 19.42 -6.91 -0.87
CA PRO A 193 20.54 -6.00 -0.69
C PRO A 193 21.07 -5.57 -2.06
N ARG A 194 21.22 -4.26 -2.29
CA ARG A 194 21.89 -3.74 -3.49
C ARG A 194 23.28 -4.36 -3.57
N ARG A 195 23.50 -5.28 -4.51
CA ARG A 195 24.84 -5.71 -4.86
C ARG A 195 25.51 -4.52 -5.53
N LEU A 196 26.37 -3.83 -4.79
CA LEU A 196 27.33 -2.88 -5.36
C LEU A 196 28.25 -3.71 -6.28
N GLY A 197 28.12 -3.49 -7.59
CA GLY A 197 29.04 -4.02 -8.59
C GLY A 197 30.33 -3.21 -8.63
#